data_AF-A0A0B1SS62-F1
#
_entry.id   AF-A0A0B1SS62-F1
#
_cell.length_a   1.000
_cell.length_b   1.000
_cell.length_c   1.000
_cell.angle_alpha   90.00
_cell.angle_beta   90.00
_cell.angle_gamma   90.00
#
_symmetry.space_group_name_H-M   'P 1'
#
loop_
_entity.id
_entity.type
_entity.pdbx_description
1 polymer ?
#
loop_
_entity_poly.entity_id
_entity_poly.type
_entity_poly.pdbx_seq_one_letter_code
_entity_poly.pdbx_strand_id
1 'polypeptide(L)'
;MMGPEFLQCLSDGMWNGTAPFCLPATCQGLKNNSSVGLFVSPENSTVAHGQNVSIVCTHQNRPAHSSPLSSFRECVFDPQPDGREYWLSGRVADCPLVDCGPPPMLAGAVYEGDHGNYKVSGGFSQTLGLLV
;
A
#
# COMPACT_ATOMS: atom_id res chain seq x y z
N MET A 1 24.06 -4.99 -7.91
CA MET A 1 24.95 -5.63 -8.91
C MET A 1 26.31 -5.84 -8.26
N MET A 2 27.03 -6.91 -8.62
CA MET A 2 28.36 -7.18 -8.07
C MET A 2 29.32 -7.59 -9.18
N GLY A 3 30.38 -6.81 -9.37
CA GLY A 3 31.33 -6.94 -10.47
C GLY A 3 31.57 -5.62 -11.20
N PRO A 4 32.40 -5.63 -12.26
CA PRO A 4 32.76 -4.43 -13.02
C PRO A 4 31.59 -3.92 -13.87
N GLU A 5 31.43 -2.59 -13.96
CA GLU A 5 30.38 -1.94 -14.77
C GLU A 5 30.64 -2.04 -16.28
N PHE A 6 31.91 -2.22 -16.67
CA PHE A 6 32.29 -2.40 -18.06
C PHE A 6 33.39 -3.45 -18.19
N LEU A 7 33.38 -4.18 -19.30
CA LEU A 7 34.40 -5.14 -19.67
C LEU A 7 35.06 -4.71 -20.96
N GLN A 8 36.39 -4.79 -21.00
CA GLN A 8 37.17 -4.44 -22.17
C GLN A 8 37.90 -5.67 -22.69
N CYS A 9 37.83 -5.90 -24.01
CA CYS A 9 38.61 -6.92 -24.68
C CYS A 9 40.05 -6.41 -24.87
N LEU A 10 41.03 -7.18 -24.39
CA LEU A 10 42.46 -6.88 -24.54
C LEU A 10 43.00 -7.42 -25.87
N SER A 11 44.14 -6.89 -26.31
CA SER A 11 44.85 -7.34 -27.52
C SER A 11 45.28 -8.81 -27.47
N ASP A 12 45.38 -9.38 -26.27
CA ASP A 12 45.69 -10.79 -26.02
C ASP A 12 44.46 -11.72 -26.23
N GLY A 13 43.29 -11.16 -26.58
CA GLY A 13 42.05 -11.91 -26.79
C GLY A 13 41.31 -12.28 -25.50
N MET A 14 41.78 -11.80 -24.34
CA MET A 14 41.14 -12.00 -23.03
C MET A 14 40.32 -10.77 -22.61
N TRP A 15 39.34 -10.97 -21.72
CA TRP A 15 38.58 -9.89 -21.10
C TRP A 15 39.31 -9.34 -19.86
N ASN A 16 39.25 -8.03 -19.65
CA ASN A 16 39.88 -7.32 -18.51
C ASN A 16 39.15 -7.53 -17.17
N GLY A 17 38.42 -8.64 -17.03
CA GLY A 17 37.59 -8.94 -15.88
C GLY A 17 36.56 -10.02 -16.19
N THR A 18 35.77 -10.38 -15.18
CA THR A 18 34.69 -11.36 -15.26
C THR A 18 33.34 -10.67 -15.46
N ALA A 19 32.40 -11.36 -16.10
CA ALA A 19 31.02 -10.90 -16.22
C ALA A 19 30.45 -10.54 -14.84
N PRO A 20 29.80 -9.37 -14.68
CA PRO A 20 29.18 -9.00 -13.43
C PRO A 20 27.98 -9.90 -13.11
N PHE A 21 27.73 -10.10 -11.82
CA PHE A 21 26.57 -10.84 -11.33
C PHE A 21 25.43 -9.89 -10.95
N CYS A 22 24.23 -10.22 -11.40
CA CYS A 22 23.01 -9.56 -10.97
C CYS A 22 22.56 -10.14 -9.63
N LEU A 23 22.61 -9.31 -8.60
CA LEU A 23 21.97 -9.63 -7.33
C LEU A 23 20.46 -9.41 -7.46
N PRO A 24 19.62 -10.34 -6.97
CA PRO A 24 18.19 -10.14 -6.97
C PRO A 24 17.85 -8.95 -6.08
N ALA A 25 17.12 -7.99 -6.64
CA ALA A 25 16.62 -6.86 -5.88
C ALA A 25 15.51 -7.32 -4.93
N THR A 26 15.44 -6.66 -3.77
CA THR A 26 14.43 -6.93 -2.75
C THR A 26 13.72 -5.64 -2.37
N CYS A 27 12.40 -5.72 -2.22
CA CYS A 27 11.58 -4.65 -1.65
C CYS A 27 11.39 -4.88 -0.16
N GLN A 28 11.19 -3.79 0.57
CA GLN A 28 10.72 -3.85 1.95
C GLN A 28 9.34 -4.50 1.98
N GLY A 29 9.22 -5.61 2.71
CA GLY A 29 7.95 -6.31 2.92
C GLY A 29 7.05 -5.56 3.90
N LEU A 30 5.77 -5.91 3.90
CA LEU A 30 4.79 -5.38 4.83
C LEU A 30 4.72 -6.22 6.09
N LYS A 31 4.48 -5.57 7.22
CA LYS A 31 4.21 -6.23 8.49
C LYS A 31 2.70 -6.28 8.73
N ASN A 32 2.25 -7.36 9.37
CA ASN A 32 0.90 -7.46 9.90
C ASN A 32 0.61 -6.32 10.90
N ASN A 33 -0.65 -5.89 10.96
CA ASN A 33 -1.11 -4.92 11.94
C ASN A 33 -2.48 -5.32 12.49
N SER A 34 -2.45 -6.06 13.60
CA SER A 34 -3.66 -6.56 14.27
C SER A 34 -4.56 -5.46 14.82
N SER A 35 -4.03 -4.26 15.13
CA SER A 35 -4.85 -3.12 15.57
C SER A 35 -5.77 -2.57 14.47
N VAL A 36 -5.44 -2.87 13.21
CA VAL A 36 -6.20 -2.45 12.03
C VAL A 36 -6.88 -3.62 11.32
N GLY A 37 -6.56 -4.86 11.71
CA GLY A 37 -7.00 -6.05 11.00
C GLY A 37 -6.27 -6.27 9.68
N LEU A 38 -5.10 -5.67 9.51
CA LEU A 38 -4.29 -5.82 8.30
C LEU A 38 -3.44 -7.10 8.41
N PHE A 39 -3.75 -8.09 7.59
CA PHE A 39 -2.98 -9.32 7.47
C PHE A 39 -2.29 -9.39 6.11
N VAL A 40 -1.02 -9.81 6.09
CA VAL A 40 -0.24 -9.92 4.87
C VAL A 40 0.32 -11.34 4.75
N SER A 41 0.20 -11.94 3.57
CA SER A 41 0.72 -13.27 3.29
C SER A 41 1.49 -13.31 1.96
N PRO A 42 2.75 -13.80 1.93
CA PRO A 42 3.51 -14.32 3.07
C PRO A 42 4.07 -13.20 3.97
N GLU A 43 4.18 -13.47 5.29
CA GLU A 43 4.73 -12.54 6.28
C GLU A 43 6.27 -12.52 6.22
N ASN A 44 6.81 -11.94 5.15
CA ASN A 44 8.24 -11.74 4.99
C ASN A 44 8.61 -10.26 5.16
N SER A 45 9.69 -10.01 5.88
CA SER A 45 10.27 -8.66 6.00
C SER A 45 10.82 -8.13 4.67
N THR A 46 11.14 -9.02 3.73
CA THR A 46 11.68 -8.67 2.40
C THR A 46 11.02 -9.50 1.32
N VAL A 47 10.65 -8.86 0.22
CA VAL A 47 9.98 -9.47 -0.94
C VAL A 47 10.94 -9.41 -2.13
N ALA A 48 11.22 -10.54 -2.77
CA ALA A 48 12.07 -10.55 -3.95
C ALA A 48 11.36 -9.87 -5.14
N HIS A 49 12.14 -9.27 -6.03
CA HIS A 49 11.61 -8.65 -7.26
C HIS A 49 10.73 -9.63 -8.05
N GLY A 50 9.53 -9.19 -8.45
CA GLY A 50 8.53 -10.00 -9.13
C GLY A 50 7.73 -10.96 -8.24
N GLN A 51 7.99 -11.00 -6.93
CA GLN A 51 7.10 -11.70 -5.99
C GLN A 51 5.93 -10.81 -5.59
N ASN A 52 4.79 -11.44 -5.37
CA ASN A 52 3.59 -10.79 -4.86
C ASN A 52 3.33 -11.14 -3.39
N VAL A 53 2.69 -10.20 -2.70
CA VAL A 53 2.16 -10.38 -1.36
C VAL A 53 0.67 -10.07 -1.38
N SER A 54 -0.11 -10.88 -0.69
CA SER A 54 -1.55 -10.70 -0.52
C SER A 54 -1.84 -9.93 0.76
N ILE A 55 -2.81 -9.02 0.70
CA ILE A 55 -3.25 -8.15 1.78
C ILE A 55 -4.72 -8.46 2.05
N VAL A 56 -5.02 -8.84 3.29
CA VAL A 56 -6.36 -9.20 3.73
C VAL A 56 -6.72 -8.34 4.93
N CYS A 57 -7.83 -7.61 4.83
CA CYS A 57 -8.40 -6.86 5.94
C CYS A 57 -9.46 -7.73 6.64
N THR A 58 -9.26 -8.04 7.91
CA THR A 58 -10.14 -8.94 8.69
C THR A 58 -11.24 -8.19 9.45
N HIS A 59 -11.10 -6.88 9.65
CA HIS A 59 -12.08 -6.08 10.38
C HIS A 59 -13.26 -5.68 9.47
N GLN A 60 -14.49 -5.98 9.89
CA GLN A 60 -15.72 -5.68 9.14
C GLN A 60 -15.89 -4.18 8.86
N ASN A 61 -15.46 -3.32 9.78
CA ASN A 61 -15.55 -1.87 9.68
C ASN A 61 -14.37 -1.23 8.93
N ARG A 62 -13.42 -2.04 8.44
CA ARG A 62 -12.24 -1.62 7.69
C ARG A 62 -12.08 -2.51 6.45
N PRO A 63 -12.96 -2.37 5.44
CA PRO A 63 -12.84 -3.14 4.23
C PRO A 63 -11.52 -2.82 3.50
N ALA A 64 -10.98 -3.81 2.80
CA ALA A 64 -9.88 -3.57 1.87
C ALA A 64 -10.33 -2.56 0.81
N HIS A 65 -9.38 -1.78 0.29
CA HIS A 65 -9.67 -0.86 -0.80
C HIS A 65 -10.35 -1.60 -1.97
N SER A 66 -11.43 -1.03 -2.52
CA SER A 66 -12.35 -1.71 -3.48
C SER A 66 -11.73 -2.10 -4.83
N SER A 67 -10.43 -1.94 -5.03
CA SER A 67 -9.77 -2.36 -6.27
C SER A 67 -9.18 -3.77 -6.12
N PRO A 68 -9.39 -4.67 -7.09
CA PRO A 68 -8.84 -6.03 -7.07
C PRO A 68 -7.30 -6.04 -7.03
N LEU A 69 -6.68 -5.00 -7.62
CA LEU A 69 -5.24 -4.74 -7.57
C LEU A 69 -4.76 -4.20 -6.22
N SER A 70 -5.66 -3.79 -5.32
CA SER A 70 -5.28 -3.38 -3.96
C SER A 70 -5.10 -4.56 -3.01
N SER A 71 -5.65 -5.73 -3.34
CA SER A 71 -5.56 -6.95 -2.53
C SER A 71 -4.18 -7.61 -2.62
N PHE A 72 -3.38 -7.29 -3.63
CA PHE A 72 -2.00 -7.76 -3.71
C PHE A 72 -1.03 -6.62 -4.02
N ARG A 73 0.24 -6.83 -3.71
CA ARG A 73 1.34 -5.93 -4.04
C ARG A 73 2.45 -6.74 -4.68
N GLU A 74 3.03 -6.22 -5.74
CA GLU A 74 4.20 -6.83 -6.39
C GLU A 74 5.42 -5.97 -6.12
N CYS A 75 6.57 -6.60 -5.86
CA CYS A 75 7.84 -5.88 -5.81
C CYS A 75 8.30 -5.54 -7.23
N VAL A 76 8.20 -4.27 -7.61
CA VAL A 76 8.54 -3.79 -8.94
C VAL A 76 9.73 -2.83 -8.90
N PHE A 77 10.42 -2.73 -10.04
CA PHE A 77 11.37 -1.67 -10.31
C PHE A 77 10.63 -0.45 -10.90
N ASP A 78 10.51 0.61 -10.12
CA ASP A 78 9.99 1.90 -10.59
C ASP A 78 10.80 3.01 -9.89
N PRO A 79 11.78 3.60 -10.60
CA PRO A 79 12.70 4.56 -10.00
C PRO A 79 11.97 5.86 -9.66
N GLN A 80 11.90 6.16 -8.37
CA GLN A 80 11.28 7.38 -7.86
C GLN A 80 12.33 8.47 -7.59
N PRO A 81 11.93 9.76 -7.66
CA PRO A 81 12.86 10.89 -7.48
C PRO A 81 13.50 10.94 -6.08
N ASP A 82 12.98 10.17 -5.13
CA ASP A 82 13.52 9.98 -3.78
C ASP A 82 14.80 9.11 -3.75
N GLY A 83 15.21 8.54 -4.90
CA GLY A 83 16.39 7.66 -5.03
C GLY A 83 16.09 6.19 -4.76
N ARG A 84 14.83 5.84 -4.51
CA ARG A 84 14.38 4.46 -4.35
C ARG A 84 14.02 3.84 -5.70
N GLU A 85 14.62 2.70 -5.99
CA GLU A 85 14.49 2.01 -7.27
C GLU A 85 13.49 0.85 -7.23
N TYR A 86 13.33 0.21 -6.07
CA TYR A 86 12.51 -0.97 -5.88
C TYR A 86 11.50 -0.75 -4.76
N TRP A 87 10.22 -1.01 -5.03
CA TRP A 87 9.16 -0.85 -4.04
C TRP A 87 7.92 -1.70 -4.39
N LEU A 88 7.03 -1.84 -3.40
CA LEU A 88 5.79 -2.57 -3.57
C LEU A 88 4.76 -1.72 -4.34
N SER A 89 4.46 -2.14 -5.56
CA SER A 89 3.52 -1.45 -6.47
C SER A 89 2.21 -1.10 -5.79
N GLY A 90 1.81 0.18 -5.85
CA GLY A 90 0.54 0.67 -5.32
C GLY A 90 0.67 1.58 -4.08
N ARG A 91 -0.46 1.85 -3.43
CA ARG A 91 -0.48 2.70 -2.23
C ARG A 91 -0.04 1.90 -1.00
N VAL A 92 0.33 2.61 0.06
CA VAL A 92 0.57 2.02 1.39
C VAL A 92 -0.61 1.11 1.75
N ALA A 93 -0.32 -0.11 2.20
CA ALA A 93 -1.37 -1.03 2.62
C ALA A 93 -1.84 -0.62 4.01
N ASP A 94 -3.00 0.01 4.05
CA ASP A 94 -3.73 0.32 5.26
C ASP A 94 -5.20 -0.03 5.01
N CYS A 95 -5.89 -0.52 6.05
CA CYS A 95 -7.33 -0.76 5.98
C CYS A 95 -8.03 0.44 6.63
N PRO A 96 -8.42 1.47 5.85
CA PRO A 96 -9.09 2.63 6.40
C PRO A 96 -10.47 2.26 6.95
N LEU A 97 -10.94 3.06 7.91
CA LEU A 97 -12.32 2.96 8.40
C LEU A 97 -13.29 3.20 7.25
N VAL A 98 -14.41 2.47 7.27
CA VAL A 98 -15.51 2.72 6.35
C VAL A 98 -16.01 4.14 6.52
N ASP A 99 -16.37 4.71 5.39
CA ASP A 99 -16.58 6.11 5.21
C ASP A 99 -17.97 6.31 4.60
N CYS A 100 -18.90 6.80 5.41
CA CYS A 100 -20.30 6.92 4.99
C CYS A 100 -20.55 8.16 4.12
N GLY A 101 -19.58 9.08 4.06
CA GLY A 101 -19.78 10.42 3.51
C GLY A 101 -20.77 11.25 4.35
N PRO A 102 -21.01 12.51 3.94
CA PRO A 102 -22.01 13.34 4.59
C PRO A 102 -23.41 12.69 4.44
N PRO A 103 -24.21 12.66 5.52
CA PRO A 103 -25.58 12.16 5.44
C PRO A 103 -26.41 13.01 4.47
N PRO A 104 -27.45 12.45 3.83
CA PRO A 104 -28.32 13.21 2.93
C PRO A 104 -29.00 14.35 3.68
N MET A 105 -29.06 15.54 3.08
CA MET A 105 -29.75 16.68 3.68
C MET A 105 -31.27 16.48 3.59
N LEU A 106 -31.94 16.40 4.74
CA LEU A 106 -33.40 16.31 4.86
C LEU A 106 -33.96 17.65 5.36
N ALA A 107 -35.08 18.11 4.80
CA ALA A 107 -35.73 19.37 5.21
C ALA A 107 -36.20 19.29 6.68
N GLY A 108 -35.76 20.23 7.51
CA GLY A 108 -36.07 20.27 8.95
C GLY A 108 -35.21 19.33 9.82
N ALA A 109 -34.25 18.61 9.24
CA ALA A 109 -33.31 17.79 10.00
C ALA A 109 -32.04 18.60 10.32
N VAL A 110 -31.71 18.70 11.60
CA VAL A 110 -30.43 19.21 12.07
C VAL A 110 -29.56 18.02 12.46
N TYR A 111 -28.37 17.93 11.86
CA TYR A 111 -27.37 16.93 12.21
C TYR A 111 -26.37 17.55 13.19
N GLU A 112 -26.36 17.05 14.41
CA GLU A 112 -25.40 17.46 15.44
C GLU A 112 -24.22 16.47 15.46
N GLY A 113 -23.01 16.93 15.15
CA GLY A 113 -21.81 16.08 15.08
C GLY A 113 -20.56 16.83 14.58
N ASP A 114 -19.43 16.12 14.51
CA ASP A 114 -18.16 16.65 14.01
C ASP A 114 -18.17 16.74 12.48
N HIS A 115 -18.11 17.96 11.96
CA HIS A 115 -18.16 18.24 10.53
C HIS A 115 -16.88 17.72 9.85
N GLY A 116 -16.97 16.52 9.27
CA GLY A 116 -15.85 15.87 8.56
C GLY A 116 -15.49 14.48 9.08
N ASN A 117 -16.05 14.03 10.22
CA ASN A 117 -15.85 12.67 10.73
C ASN A 117 -17.04 11.76 10.40
N TYR A 118 -17.19 11.43 9.12
CA TYR A 118 -18.18 10.45 8.64
C TYR A 118 -17.69 8.98 8.71
N LYS A 119 -16.64 8.74 9.51
CA LYS A 119 -16.05 7.42 9.72
C LYS A 119 -16.86 6.63 10.74
N VAL A 120 -16.77 5.31 10.67
CA VAL A 120 -17.43 4.38 11.63
C VAL A 120 -16.86 4.51 13.05
N SER A 121 -17.41 5.48 13.77
CA SER A 121 -17.23 5.85 15.19
C SER A 121 -17.70 7.30 15.42
N GLY A 122 -17.84 8.09 14.34
CA GLY A 122 -18.43 9.42 14.37
C GLY A 122 -19.91 9.35 14.73
N GLY A 123 -20.30 10.09 15.77
CA GLY A 123 -21.70 10.23 16.18
C GLY A 123 -22.35 11.40 15.46
N PHE A 124 -23.46 11.14 14.76
CA PHE A 124 -24.35 12.19 14.28
C PHE A 124 -25.72 11.96 14.91
N SER A 125 -26.20 12.94 15.66
CA SER A 125 -27.56 12.95 16.19
C SER A 125 -28.45 13.73 15.23
N GLN A 126 -29.54 13.11 14.77
CA GLN A 126 -30.56 13.80 13.97
C GLN A 126 -31.63 14.33 14.93
N THR A 127 -31.81 15.65 14.98
CA THR A 127 -32.98 16.28 15.59
C THR A 127 -33.93 16.74 14.49
N LEU A 128 -35.17 16.23 14.49
CA LEU A 128 -36.26 16.83 13.71
C LEU A 128 -36.63 18.15 14.39
N GLY A 129 -36.25 19.27 13.77
CA GLY A 129 -36.80 20.56 14.13
C GLY A 129 -38.25 20.60 13.71
N LEU A 130 -39.16 20.36 14.66
CA LEU A 130 -40.55 20.81 14.52
C LEU A 130 -40.49 22.33 14.26
N LEU A 131 -40.86 22.76 13.05
CA LEU A 131 -41.28 24.15 12.86
C LEU A 131 -42.52 24.33 13.74
N VAL A 132 -42.33 25.02 14.87
CA VAL A 132 -43.42 25.55 15.70
C VAL A 132 -43.88 26.88 15.09
#